data_AF-A0A819JAM9-F1
#
_entry.id   AF-A0A819JAM9-F1
#
_cell.length_a   1.000
_cell.length_b   1.000
_cell.length_c   1.000
_cell.angle_alpha   90.00
_cell.angle_beta   90.00
_cell.angle_gamma   90.00
#
_symmetry.space_group_name_H-M   'P 1'
#
loop_
_entity.id
_entity.type
_entity.pdbx_description
1 polymer ?
#
loop_
_entity_poly.entity_id
_entity_poly.type
_entity_poly.pdbx_seq_one_letter_code
_entity_poly.pdbx_strand_id
1 'polypeptide(L)'
;MTTTLTAMTDFGIGYYIAWNGFADLLWASFILQLISIFVVFLFFNYSSPATVVSPPNQTTSPLLSLTEGNNDVRIKESCCSTNSCRKFAAVCTVFCRRGRSKIKSTNILLTLFAYIFYSLAYTAILSIFLWYQLDAPFCWSSTQIGNYDALASITCAIFSVLGMKLLTYVGANDAFICALSHVFFCGLSIWFAFARQSWQLYASLLISPFVDYQNSLTWSMMSKWLEPNEYTIVFTLITIIYTICSILGNSFFNWIYALTVVALPKLMFFLAAGLCVIPFILNICLVIINRGLSDDNSSSIKTSNSLTTFINLPLDDSDLICLDNFTDTVEPQGNSSLSRNDQTTSIDDPMIF
;
A
#
# COMPACT_ATOMS: atom_id res chain seq x y z
N MET A 1 -15.26 -13.05 5.25
CA MET A 1 -15.02 -14.51 5.23
C MET A 1 -13.73 -14.87 5.96
N THR A 2 -12.61 -14.20 5.66
CA THR A 2 -11.30 -14.44 6.31
C THR A 2 -11.35 -14.23 7.83
N THR A 3 -11.89 -13.11 8.32
CA THR A 3 -11.93 -12.79 9.76
C THR A 3 -12.78 -13.75 10.59
N THR A 4 -13.93 -14.19 10.06
CA THR A 4 -14.80 -15.18 10.72
C THR A 4 -14.10 -16.54 10.82
N LEU A 5 -13.40 -16.94 9.76
CA LEU A 5 -12.63 -18.19 9.75
C LEU A 5 -11.49 -18.11 10.78
N THR A 6 -10.74 -17.00 10.82
CA THR A 6 -9.69 -16.76 11.82
C THR A 6 -10.24 -16.87 13.24
N ALA A 7 -11.35 -16.19 13.54
CA ALA A 7 -11.96 -16.24 14.87
C ALA A 7 -12.40 -17.66 15.29
N MET A 8 -12.97 -18.44 14.36
CA MET A 8 -13.34 -19.83 14.62
C MET A 8 -12.11 -20.71 14.85
N THR A 9 -11.04 -20.48 14.08
CA THR A 9 -9.77 -21.18 14.22
C THR A 9 -9.11 -20.89 15.57
N ASP A 10 -9.01 -19.62 15.98
CA ASP A 10 -8.39 -19.21 17.24
C ASP A 10 -9.14 -19.79 18.45
N PHE A 11 -10.47 -19.72 18.40
CA PHE A 11 -11.33 -20.34 19.42
C PHE A 11 -11.10 -21.85 19.48
N GLY A 12 -11.15 -22.55 18.34
CA GLY A 12 -10.96 -24.00 18.27
C GLY A 12 -9.58 -24.45 18.76
N ILE A 13 -8.53 -23.71 18.42
CA ILE A 13 -7.14 -24.01 18.81
C ILE A 13 -6.98 -23.94 20.33
N GLY A 14 -7.50 -22.90 20.99
CA GLY A 14 -7.33 -22.75 22.45
C GLY A 14 -7.93 -23.91 23.25
N TYR A 15 -9.11 -24.40 22.85
CA TYR A 15 -9.78 -25.56 23.45
C TYR A 15 -9.09 -26.89 23.08
N TYR A 16 -8.60 -27.01 21.85
CA TYR A 16 -7.86 -28.19 21.42
C TYR A 16 -6.55 -28.37 22.21
N ILE A 17 -5.81 -27.29 22.43
CA ILE A 17 -4.59 -27.29 23.27
C ILE A 17 -4.91 -27.76 24.68
N ALA A 18 -6.01 -27.30 25.26
CA ALA A 18 -6.40 -27.69 26.61
C ALA A 18 -6.78 -29.18 26.73
N TRP A 19 -7.31 -29.77 25.65
CA TRP A 19 -7.75 -31.16 25.63
C TRP A 19 -6.60 -32.15 25.36
N ASN A 20 -5.79 -31.93 24.32
CA ASN A 20 -4.79 -32.90 23.85
C ASN A 20 -3.33 -32.46 24.05
N GLY A 21 -3.10 -31.26 24.58
CA GLY A 21 -1.77 -30.67 24.69
C GLY A 21 -1.23 -30.16 23.34
N PHE A 22 0.06 -29.85 23.31
CA PHE A 22 0.69 -29.15 22.18
C PHE A 22 1.20 -30.05 21.05
N ALA A 23 1.38 -31.35 21.30
CA ALA A 23 2.11 -32.25 20.39
C ALA A 23 1.44 -32.34 18.99
N ASP A 24 0.12 -32.45 18.95
CA ASP A 24 -0.62 -32.63 17.70
C ASP A 24 -0.64 -31.36 16.83
N LEU A 25 -0.66 -30.18 17.46
CA LEU A 25 -0.55 -28.90 16.74
C LEU A 25 0.81 -28.72 16.09
N LEU A 26 1.85 -29.22 16.74
CA LEU A 26 3.22 -29.17 16.22
C LEU A 26 3.35 -30.05 14.97
N TRP A 27 2.77 -31.26 15.01
CA TRP A 27 2.67 -32.13 13.84
C TRP A 27 1.80 -31.54 12.73
N ALA A 28 0.65 -30.95 13.08
CA ALA A 28 -0.22 -30.29 12.10
C ALA A 28 0.48 -29.12 11.40
N SER A 29 1.17 -28.27 12.17
CA SER A 29 1.98 -27.16 11.65
C SER A 29 3.08 -27.66 10.72
N PHE A 30 3.80 -28.71 11.13
CA PHE A 30 4.84 -29.33 10.31
C PHE A 30 4.28 -29.89 9.00
N ILE A 31 3.16 -30.60 9.04
CA ILE A 31 2.48 -31.15 7.85
C ILE A 31 2.03 -30.02 6.93
N LEU A 32 1.41 -28.96 7.46
CA LEU A 32 1.02 -27.77 6.69
C LEU A 32 2.22 -27.12 6.00
N GLN A 33 3.35 -27.02 6.69
CA GLN A 33 4.58 -26.47 6.12
C GLN A 33 5.12 -27.37 5.01
N LEU A 34 5.10 -28.70 5.18
CA LEU A 34 5.47 -29.65 4.13
C LEU A 34 4.53 -29.58 2.93
N ILE A 35 3.22 -29.46 3.14
CA ILE A 35 2.23 -29.25 2.09
C ILE A 35 2.53 -27.96 1.33
N SER A 36 2.82 -26.86 2.04
CA SER A 36 3.17 -25.59 1.40
C SER A 36 4.42 -25.73 0.53
N ILE A 37 5.45 -26.40 1.02
CA ILE A 37 6.69 -26.66 0.24
C ILE A 37 6.37 -27.53 -0.98
N PHE A 38 5.55 -28.56 -0.81
CA PHE A 38 5.15 -29.47 -1.88
C PHE A 38 4.33 -28.75 -2.96
N VAL A 39 3.38 -27.91 -2.58
CA VAL A 39 2.59 -27.09 -3.52
C VAL A 39 3.49 -26.15 -4.31
N VAL A 40 4.44 -25.49 -3.65
CA VAL A 40 5.43 -24.63 -4.32
C VAL A 40 6.28 -25.46 -5.30
N PHE A 41 6.77 -26.62 -4.89
CA PHE A 41 7.55 -27.52 -5.74
C PHE A 41 6.75 -28.01 -6.97
N LEU A 42 5.48 -28.40 -6.78
CA LEU A 42 4.58 -28.74 -7.87
C LEU A 42 4.35 -27.56 -8.81
N PHE A 43 4.15 -26.36 -8.28
CA PHE A 43 3.92 -25.17 -9.10
C PHE A 43 5.16 -24.79 -9.93
N PHE A 44 6.36 -24.92 -9.35
CA PHE A 44 7.61 -24.74 -10.07
C PHE A 44 7.79 -25.78 -11.17
N ASN A 45 7.54 -27.06 -10.89
CA ASN A 45 7.63 -28.12 -11.90
C ASN A 45 6.55 -28.01 -12.98
N TYR A 46 5.35 -27.55 -12.62
CA TYR A 46 4.25 -27.28 -13.56
C TYR A 46 4.51 -26.06 -14.42
N SER A 47 5.26 -25.07 -13.93
CA SER A 47 5.69 -23.91 -14.73
C SER A 47 6.83 -24.24 -15.72
N SER A 48 7.33 -25.49 -15.72
CA SER A 48 8.44 -25.93 -16.57
C SER A 48 8.10 -26.60 -17.91
N PRO A 49 6.85 -26.61 -18.43
CA PRO A 49 6.62 -26.83 -19.85
C PRO A 49 5.63 -25.81 -20.43
N ALA A 50 6.11 -24.62 -20.78
CA ALA A 50 5.47 -23.79 -21.80
C ALA A 50 6.56 -23.24 -22.71
N THR A 51 6.77 -23.97 -23.81
CA THR A 51 7.42 -23.54 -25.04
C THR A 51 7.16 -22.07 -25.35
N VAL A 52 8.26 -21.35 -25.59
CA VAL A 52 8.29 -20.06 -26.29
C VAL A 52 7.58 -20.25 -27.63
N VAL A 53 6.31 -19.82 -27.74
CA VAL A 53 5.61 -19.73 -29.02
C VAL A 53 6.06 -18.43 -29.68
N SER A 54 6.90 -18.57 -30.70
CA SER A 54 7.28 -17.53 -31.64
C SER A 54 6.02 -16.95 -32.31
N PRO A 55 5.91 -15.62 -32.52
CA PRO A 55 4.80 -15.05 -33.27
C PRO A 55 4.86 -15.48 -34.75
N PRO A 56 3.70 -15.64 -35.43
CA PRO A 56 3.64 -16.14 -36.80
C PRO A 56 4.20 -15.14 -37.82
N ASN A 57 5.02 -15.65 -38.73
CA ASN A 57 5.45 -15.01 -39.96
C ASN A 57 4.24 -14.45 -40.73
N GLN A 58 4.15 -13.13 -40.87
CA GLN A 58 3.45 -12.52 -41.98
C GLN A 58 4.47 -12.11 -43.04
N THR A 59 4.46 -12.90 -44.11
CA THR A 59 4.99 -12.60 -45.43
C THR A 59 4.34 -11.33 -45.98
N THR A 60 5.13 -10.29 -46.20
CA THR A 60 4.91 -9.33 -47.30
C THR A 60 6.22 -8.60 -47.59
N SER A 61 6.88 -9.01 -48.67
CA SER A 61 7.76 -8.14 -49.45
C SER A 61 6.96 -7.71 -50.70
N PRO A 62 7.23 -6.52 -51.26
CA PRO A 62 8.36 -6.41 -52.20
C PRO A 62 9.15 -5.07 -52.17
N LEU A 63 10.42 -5.19 -52.55
CA LEU A 63 11.24 -4.25 -53.35
C LEU A 63 11.52 -2.81 -52.84
N LEU A 64 12.78 -2.52 -52.47
CA LEU A 64 13.71 -1.74 -53.33
C LEU A 64 15.19 -1.81 -52.84
N SER A 65 16.04 -2.27 -53.76
CA SER A 65 17.48 -2.01 -54.01
C SER A 65 18.44 -1.44 -52.93
N LEU A 66 19.48 -2.24 -52.68
CA LEU A 66 20.92 -1.90 -52.68
C LEU A 66 21.38 -0.53 -52.16
N THR A 67 22.15 -0.51 -51.07
CA THR A 67 23.55 -0.02 -51.11
C THR A 67 24.35 -0.61 -49.94
N GLU A 68 25.55 -1.11 -50.23
CA GLU A 68 26.59 -1.48 -49.28
C GLU A 68 26.90 -0.34 -48.30
N GLY A 69 27.08 -0.68 -47.03
CA GLY A 69 27.41 0.26 -45.98
C GLY A 69 27.76 -0.46 -44.68
N ASN A 70 28.99 -0.97 -44.67
CA ASN A 70 29.83 -1.31 -43.52
C ASN A 70 29.28 -0.84 -42.15
N ASN A 71 28.99 -1.79 -41.24
CA ASN A 71 29.25 -1.70 -39.79
C ASN A 71 28.73 -2.97 -39.10
N ASP A 72 29.63 -3.93 -38.94
CA ASP A 72 29.51 -5.06 -38.03
C ASP A 72 29.38 -4.54 -36.58
N VAL A 73 28.16 -4.28 -36.12
CA VAL A 73 27.84 -4.20 -34.69
C VAL A 73 27.01 -5.41 -34.34
N ARG A 74 27.71 -6.53 -34.25
CA ARG A 74 27.24 -7.73 -33.54
C ARG A 74 27.10 -7.33 -32.07
N ILE A 75 25.91 -6.81 -31.68
CA ILE A 75 25.50 -6.77 -30.27
C ILE A 75 25.39 -8.24 -29.85
N LYS A 76 26.51 -8.75 -29.35
CA LYS A 76 26.62 -10.02 -28.69
C LYS A 76 25.80 -9.88 -27.42
N GLU A 77 24.53 -10.26 -27.49
CA GLU A 77 23.72 -10.54 -26.30
C GLU A 77 24.44 -11.63 -25.51
N SER A 78 25.29 -11.19 -24.59
CA SER A 78 25.94 -12.04 -23.62
C SER A 78 24.90 -12.44 -22.59
N CYS A 79 24.17 -13.50 -22.93
CA CYS A 79 23.35 -14.27 -22.03
C CYS A 79 24.26 -14.99 -21.02
N CYS A 80 24.66 -14.31 -19.93
CA CYS A 80 25.02 -14.91 -18.63
C CYS A 80 25.33 -13.80 -17.62
N SER A 81 24.63 -13.85 -16.47
CA SER A 81 24.63 -12.86 -15.38
C SER A 81 24.03 -11.51 -15.80
N THR A 82 22.76 -11.18 -15.54
CA THR A 82 22.33 -10.71 -14.21
C THR A 82 20.79 -10.51 -14.19
N ASN A 83 20.00 -11.58 -14.16
CA ASN A 83 18.53 -11.46 -14.12
C ASN A 83 18.03 -10.83 -12.81
N SER A 84 18.78 -10.95 -11.72
CA SER A 84 18.47 -10.30 -10.43
C SER A 84 18.72 -8.79 -10.45
N CYS A 85 19.79 -8.30 -11.11
CA CYS A 85 20.03 -6.85 -11.19
C CYS A 85 19.02 -6.13 -12.08
N ARG A 86 18.50 -6.74 -13.16
CA ARG A 86 17.42 -6.11 -13.94
C ARG A 86 16.12 -5.99 -13.14
N LYS A 87 15.80 -7.00 -12.32
CA LYS A 87 14.62 -6.98 -11.45
C LYS A 87 14.77 -5.98 -10.29
N PHE A 88 15.96 -5.88 -9.68
CA PHE A 88 16.26 -4.86 -8.67
C PHE A 88 16.33 -3.44 -9.26
N ALA A 89 16.89 -3.29 -10.47
CA ALA A 89 16.88 -2.03 -11.18
C ALA A 89 15.45 -1.59 -11.55
N ALA A 90 14.56 -2.54 -11.85
CA ALA A 90 13.13 -2.26 -12.08
C ALA A 90 12.44 -1.68 -10.83
N VAL A 91 12.80 -2.17 -9.63
CA VAL A 91 12.36 -1.59 -8.35
C VAL A 91 12.88 -0.16 -8.19
N CYS A 92 14.16 0.07 -8.46
CA CYS A 92 14.76 1.42 -8.41
C CYS A 92 14.14 2.39 -9.43
N THR A 93 13.73 1.91 -10.61
CA THR A 93 13.04 2.75 -11.60
C THR A 93 11.65 3.20 -11.18
N VAL A 94 10.96 2.52 -10.25
CA VAL A 94 9.67 3.00 -9.73
C VAL A 94 9.85 4.27 -8.90
N PHE A 95 10.92 4.35 -8.11
CA PHE A 95 11.24 5.55 -7.32
C PHE A 95 11.78 6.69 -8.20
N CYS A 96 12.48 6.35 -9.29
CA CYS A 96 13.15 7.29 -10.19
C CYS A 96 12.55 7.33 -11.60
N ARG A 97 11.23 7.20 -11.74
CA ARG A 97 10.61 7.26 -13.08
C ARG A 97 10.84 8.63 -13.71
N ARG A 98 11.53 8.62 -14.85
CA ARG A 98 11.76 9.79 -15.70
C ARG A 98 10.40 10.33 -16.17
N GLY A 99 9.91 11.38 -15.52
CA GLY A 99 8.60 12.00 -15.79
C GLY A 99 7.63 12.09 -14.59
N ARG A 100 7.92 11.45 -13.45
CA ARG A 100 7.09 11.59 -12.24
C ARG A 100 7.42 12.90 -11.51
N SER A 101 6.39 13.66 -11.13
CA SER A 101 6.58 14.86 -10.28
C SER A 101 7.33 14.48 -9.01
N LYS A 102 8.30 15.32 -8.61
CA LYS A 102 9.11 15.12 -7.40
C LYS A 102 8.23 14.81 -6.18
N ILE A 103 7.08 15.48 -6.06
CA ILE A 103 6.17 15.34 -4.93
C ILE A 103 5.53 13.94 -4.87
N LYS A 104 5.13 13.37 -6.02
CA LYS A 104 4.58 12.00 -6.05
C LYS A 104 5.64 10.96 -5.67
N SER A 105 6.87 11.13 -6.14
CA SER A 105 7.99 10.24 -5.75
C SER A 105 8.30 10.36 -4.25
N THR A 106 8.32 11.58 -3.71
CA THR A 106 8.47 11.82 -2.27
C THR A 106 7.34 11.16 -1.47
N ASN A 107 6.08 11.27 -1.90
CA ASN A 107 4.93 10.65 -1.21
C ASN A 107 5.04 9.12 -1.16
N ILE A 108 5.46 8.49 -2.26
CA ILE A 108 5.71 7.04 -2.31
C ILE A 108 6.79 6.66 -1.31
N LEU A 109 7.94 7.36 -1.34
CA LEU A 109 9.06 7.08 -0.44
C LEU A 109 8.67 7.24 1.03
N LEU A 110 7.97 8.33 1.36
CA LEU A 110 7.54 8.66 2.71
C LEU A 110 6.54 7.64 3.25
N THR A 111 5.58 7.20 2.41
CA THR A 111 4.63 6.14 2.75
C THR A 111 5.34 4.80 2.98
N LEU A 112 6.35 4.47 2.15
CA LEU A 112 7.11 3.24 2.29
C LEU A 112 7.93 3.21 3.59
N PHE A 113 8.63 4.30 3.91
CA PHE A 113 9.36 4.40 5.17
C PHE A 113 8.42 4.34 6.37
N ALA A 114 7.29 5.04 6.33
CA ALA A 114 6.29 4.95 7.38
C ALA A 114 5.80 3.50 7.57
N TYR A 115 5.56 2.77 6.48
CA TYR A 115 5.16 1.37 6.55
C TYR A 115 6.24 0.46 7.15
N ILE A 116 7.52 0.67 6.82
CA ILE A 116 8.64 -0.10 7.40
C ILE A 116 8.69 0.07 8.91
N PHE A 117 8.72 1.31 9.39
CA PHE A 117 8.81 1.57 10.84
C PHE A 117 7.55 1.12 11.58
N TYR A 118 6.37 1.30 10.99
CA TYR A 118 5.14 0.76 11.55
C TYR A 118 5.18 -0.77 11.65
N SER A 119 5.62 -1.46 10.59
CA SER A 119 5.72 -2.92 10.58
C SER A 119 6.67 -3.41 11.67
N LEU A 120 7.83 -2.75 11.84
CA LEU A 120 8.76 -3.06 12.92
C LEU A 120 8.15 -2.83 14.32
N ALA A 121 7.48 -1.70 14.54
CA ALA A 121 6.82 -1.41 15.81
C ALA A 121 5.72 -2.43 16.13
N TYR A 122 4.92 -2.79 15.13
CA TYR A 122 3.85 -3.78 15.24
C TYR A 122 4.41 -5.17 15.57
N THR A 123 5.45 -5.62 14.87
CA THR A 123 6.15 -6.88 15.16
C THR A 123 6.75 -6.89 16.57
N ALA A 124 7.24 -5.75 17.08
CA ALA A 124 7.77 -5.66 18.45
C ALA A 124 6.72 -6.03 19.50
N ILE A 125 5.47 -5.60 19.34
CA ILE A 125 4.39 -5.99 20.27
C ILE A 125 3.99 -7.43 20.05
N LEU A 126 3.70 -7.83 18.81
CA LEU A 126 3.20 -9.17 18.50
C LEU A 126 4.15 -10.29 18.97
N SER A 127 5.46 -10.07 18.83
CA SER A 127 6.47 -11.06 19.24
C SER A 127 6.46 -11.38 20.73
N ILE A 128 5.97 -10.46 21.57
CA ILE A 128 6.04 -10.56 23.03
C ILE A 128 4.67 -10.70 23.67
N PHE A 129 3.61 -10.32 22.97
CA PHE A 129 2.26 -10.27 23.52
C PHE A 129 1.78 -11.62 24.09
N LEU A 130 2.12 -12.74 23.43
CA LEU A 130 1.83 -14.08 23.95
C LEU A 130 2.56 -14.36 25.27
N TRP A 131 3.86 -14.07 25.34
CA TRP A 131 4.65 -14.23 26.56
C TRP A 131 4.11 -13.37 27.69
N TYR A 132 3.68 -12.15 27.36
CA TYR A 132 3.08 -11.21 28.30
C TYR A 132 1.75 -11.71 28.89
N GLN A 133 0.93 -12.43 28.12
CA GLN A 133 -0.29 -13.06 28.62
C GLN A 133 -0.01 -14.29 29.49
N LEU A 134 1.05 -15.04 29.18
CA LEU A 134 1.45 -16.24 29.90
C LEU A 134 2.17 -15.95 31.22
N ASP A 135 2.88 -14.82 31.31
CA ASP A 135 3.64 -14.44 32.50
C ASP A 135 2.78 -13.70 33.56
N ALA A 136 3.33 -13.55 34.77
CA ALA A 136 2.71 -12.76 35.82
C ALA A 136 2.60 -11.29 35.37
N PRO A 137 1.45 -10.61 35.58
CA PRO A 137 0.37 -10.95 36.51
C PRO A 137 -0.84 -11.70 35.91
N PHE A 138 -0.83 -12.04 34.61
CA PHE A 138 -2.02 -12.57 33.93
C PHE A 138 -2.13 -14.09 34.05
N CYS A 139 -1.03 -14.81 33.81
CA CYS A 139 -0.97 -16.27 33.87
C CYS A 139 -2.14 -16.95 33.15
N TRP A 140 -2.43 -16.52 31.91
CA TRP A 140 -3.59 -17.01 31.16
C TRP A 140 -3.45 -18.46 30.73
N SER A 141 -4.56 -19.19 30.74
CA SER A 141 -4.65 -20.52 30.12
C SER A 141 -4.76 -20.42 28.59
N SER A 142 -4.47 -21.52 27.88
CA SER A 142 -4.63 -21.60 26.42
C SER A 142 -6.06 -21.27 25.95
N THR A 143 -7.07 -21.63 26.74
CA THR A 143 -8.48 -21.30 26.47
C THR A 143 -8.77 -19.80 26.59
N GLN A 144 -8.16 -19.11 27.56
CA GLN A 144 -8.33 -17.66 27.72
C GLN A 144 -7.69 -16.90 26.56
N ILE A 145 -6.50 -17.33 26.13
CA ILE A 145 -5.79 -16.78 24.98
C ILE A 145 -6.62 -16.97 23.71
N GLY A 146 -7.07 -18.20 23.43
CA GLY A 146 -7.91 -18.47 22.25
C GLY A 146 -9.23 -17.69 22.24
N ASN A 147 -9.87 -17.55 23.40
CA ASN A 147 -11.08 -16.71 23.54
C ASN A 147 -10.78 -15.22 23.29
N TYR A 148 -9.65 -14.73 23.79
CA TYR A 148 -9.22 -13.35 23.57
C TYR A 148 -8.95 -13.07 22.09
N ASP A 149 -8.20 -13.93 21.41
CA ASP A 149 -7.85 -13.78 19.99
C ASP A 149 -9.09 -13.88 19.08
N ALA A 150 -9.99 -14.81 19.38
CA ALA A 150 -11.27 -14.91 18.69
C ALA A 150 -12.11 -13.63 18.85
N LEU A 151 -12.18 -13.09 20.08
CA LEU A 151 -12.90 -11.86 20.34
C LEU A 151 -12.22 -10.67 19.65
N ALA A 152 -10.89 -10.60 19.66
CA ALA A 152 -10.11 -9.57 18.98
C ALA A 152 -10.38 -9.57 17.46
N SER A 153 -10.48 -10.74 16.84
CA SER A 153 -10.82 -10.87 15.42
C SER A 153 -12.24 -10.38 15.11
N ILE A 154 -13.22 -10.70 15.97
CA ILE A 154 -14.62 -10.25 15.81
C ILE A 154 -14.71 -8.73 16.02
N THR A 155 -14.12 -8.20 17.09
CA THR A 155 -14.15 -6.76 17.36
C THR A 155 -13.40 -6.00 16.27
N CYS A 156 -12.26 -6.50 15.81
CA CYS A 156 -11.54 -5.91 14.68
C CYS A 156 -12.43 -5.81 13.45
N ALA A 157 -13.13 -6.90 13.07
CA ALA A 157 -14.02 -6.88 11.91
C ALA A 157 -15.16 -5.85 12.03
N ILE A 158 -15.77 -5.70 13.20
CA ILE A 158 -16.91 -4.78 13.40
C ILE A 158 -16.43 -3.32 13.52
N PHE A 159 -15.51 -3.04 14.44
CA PHE A 159 -15.09 -1.68 14.76
C PHE A 159 -14.20 -1.07 13.68
N SER A 160 -13.39 -1.86 12.95
CA SER A 160 -12.59 -1.31 11.85
C SER A 160 -13.49 -0.75 10.74
N VAL A 161 -14.57 -1.46 10.38
CA VAL A 161 -15.55 -1.03 9.36
C VAL A 161 -16.32 0.20 9.83
N LEU A 162 -16.83 0.18 11.08
CA LEU A 162 -17.54 1.32 11.65
C LEU A 162 -16.65 2.56 11.75
N GLY A 163 -15.42 2.38 12.22
CA GLY A 163 -14.42 3.46 12.33
C GLY A 163 -14.02 4.04 10.99
N MET A 164 -13.77 3.20 9.99
CA MET A 164 -13.48 3.65 8.62
C MET A 164 -14.67 4.41 8.03
N LYS A 165 -15.90 3.92 8.21
CA LYS A 165 -17.10 4.63 7.74
C LYS A 165 -17.24 6.00 8.39
N LEU A 166 -17.00 6.11 9.70
CA LEU A 166 -17.05 7.36 10.43
C LEU A 166 -15.96 8.35 9.97
N LEU A 167 -14.72 7.89 9.83
CA LEU A 167 -13.60 8.73 9.39
C LEU A 167 -13.78 9.22 7.95
N THR A 168 -14.27 8.36 7.06
CA THR A 168 -14.62 8.74 5.69
C THR A 168 -15.78 9.72 5.66
N TYR A 169 -16.80 9.55 6.52
CA TYR A 169 -17.92 10.50 6.63
C TYR A 169 -17.46 11.91 7.06
N VAL A 170 -16.47 11.99 7.94
CA VAL A 170 -15.83 13.25 8.36
C VAL A 170 -14.94 13.86 7.27
N GLY A 171 -14.71 13.15 6.16
CA GLY A 171 -13.87 13.61 5.06
C GLY A 171 -12.37 13.58 5.40
N ALA A 172 -11.95 12.70 6.30
CA ALA A 172 -10.55 12.56 6.68
C ALA A 172 -9.71 12.01 5.50
N ASN A 173 -8.55 12.62 5.25
CA ASN A 173 -7.57 12.12 4.28
C ASN A 173 -6.93 10.82 4.80
N ASP A 174 -6.70 9.83 3.94
CA ASP A 174 -6.01 8.56 4.25
C ASP A 174 -4.74 8.77 5.09
N ALA A 175 -3.92 9.76 4.74
CA ALA A 175 -2.68 10.07 5.44
C ALA A 175 -2.91 10.52 6.89
N PHE A 176 -4.01 11.25 7.13
CA PHE A 176 -4.41 11.67 8.46
C PHE A 176 -4.98 10.49 9.26
N ILE A 177 -5.73 9.60 8.62
CA ILE A 177 -6.22 8.36 9.25
C ILE A 177 -5.03 7.47 9.67
N CYS A 178 -4.02 7.34 8.81
CA CYS A 178 -2.76 6.67 9.14
C CYS A 178 -2.06 7.33 10.34
N ALA A 179 -1.96 8.66 10.39
CA ALA A 179 -1.39 9.36 11.54
C ALA A 179 -2.18 9.08 12.83
N LEU A 180 -3.51 9.08 12.77
CA LEU A 180 -4.38 8.77 13.89
C LEU A 180 -4.20 7.31 14.37
N SER A 181 -4.02 6.38 13.45
CA SER A 181 -3.66 4.97 13.70
C SER A 181 -2.46 4.85 14.66
N HIS A 182 -1.42 5.66 14.43
CA HIS A 182 -0.20 5.66 15.26
C HIS A 182 -0.43 6.24 16.66
N VAL A 183 -1.36 7.21 16.80
CA VAL A 183 -1.76 7.73 18.11
C VAL A 183 -2.45 6.63 18.91
N PHE A 184 -3.38 5.89 18.29
CA PHE A 184 -4.02 4.74 18.92
C PHE A 184 -3.01 3.65 19.26
N PHE A 185 -2.04 3.38 18.38
CA PHE A 185 -0.99 2.39 18.67
C PHE A 185 -0.12 2.79 19.85
N CYS A 186 0.32 4.05 19.93
CA CYS A 186 1.08 4.56 21.07
C CYS A 186 0.26 4.46 22.36
N GLY A 187 -1.00 4.87 22.32
CA GLY A 187 -1.93 4.77 23.45
C GLY A 187 -2.13 3.33 23.92
N LEU A 188 -2.33 2.41 22.97
CA LEU A 188 -2.49 0.98 23.24
C LEU A 188 -1.21 0.36 23.81
N SER A 189 -0.04 0.73 23.29
CA SER A 189 1.26 0.27 23.79
C SER A 189 1.47 0.70 25.23
N ILE A 190 1.18 1.97 25.55
CA ILE A 190 1.25 2.49 26.91
C ILE A 190 0.22 1.80 27.80
N TRP A 191 -1.01 1.58 27.31
CA TRP A 191 -2.05 0.85 28.02
C TRP A 191 -1.57 -0.55 28.43
N PHE A 192 -0.97 -1.31 27.50
CA PHE A 192 -0.38 -2.62 27.81
C PHE A 192 0.76 -2.54 28.81
N ALA A 193 1.63 -1.53 28.73
CA ALA A 193 2.72 -1.35 29.70
C ALA A 193 2.23 -1.18 31.16
N PHE A 194 1.03 -0.63 31.34
CA PHE A 194 0.42 -0.40 32.66
C PHE A 194 -0.67 -1.41 33.05
N ALA A 195 -1.06 -2.31 32.15
CA ALA A 195 -2.05 -3.31 32.44
C ALA A 195 -1.54 -4.31 33.51
N ARG A 196 -2.43 -4.62 34.46
CA ARG A 196 -2.24 -5.53 35.59
C ARG A 196 -3.38 -6.54 35.73
N GLN A 197 -4.53 -6.30 35.11
CA GLN A 197 -5.73 -7.10 35.26
C GLN A 197 -6.28 -7.50 33.89
N SER A 198 -6.77 -8.73 33.77
CA SER A 198 -7.24 -9.30 32.49
C SER A 198 -8.30 -8.44 31.78
N TRP A 199 -9.21 -7.81 32.54
CA TRP A 199 -10.24 -6.94 31.95
C TRP A 199 -9.64 -5.75 31.19
N GLN A 200 -8.44 -5.29 31.56
CA GLN A 200 -7.77 -4.19 30.86
C GLN A 200 -7.34 -4.61 29.46
N LEU A 201 -6.93 -5.87 29.28
CA LEU A 201 -6.63 -6.42 27.95
C LEU A 201 -7.92 -6.54 27.13
N TYR A 202 -9.02 -7.02 27.72
CA TYR A 202 -10.31 -7.06 27.01
C TYR A 202 -10.83 -5.66 26.65
N ALA A 203 -10.65 -4.66 27.51
CA ALA A 203 -11.00 -3.27 27.21
C ALA A 203 -10.19 -2.70 26.03
N SER A 204 -8.93 -3.15 25.89
CA SER A 204 -8.07 -2.74 24.79
C SER A 204 -8.59 -3.16 23.41
N LEU A 205 -9.44 -4.19 23.35
CA LEU A 205 -10.08 -4.67 22.11
C LEU A 205 -11.01 -3.64 21.45
N LEU A 206 -11.43 -2.61 22.21
CA LEU A 206 -12.17 -1.49 21.65
C LEU A 206 -11.28 -0.54 20.86
N ILE A 207 -9.99 -0.44 21.22
CA ILE A 207 -9.02 0.48 20.61
C ILE A 207 -8.19 -0.21 19.53
N SER A 208 -7.86 -1.49 19.74
CA SER A 208 -7.06 -2.31 18.82
C SER A 208 -7.46 -2.21 17.34
N PRO A 209 -8.76 -2.21 16.96
CA PRO A 209 -9.17 -2.17 15.56
C PRO A 209 -8.70 -0.93 14.79
N PHE A 210 -8.46 0.19 15.49
CA PHE A 210 -8.02 1.44 14.89
C PHE A 210 -6.51 1.50 14.66
N VAL A 211 -5.74 0.57 15.24
CA VAL A 211 -4.30 0.47 15.05
C VAL A 211 -3.93 0.00 13.65
N ASP A 212 -4.74 -0.90 13.07
CA ASP A 212 -4.40 -1.61 11.84
C ASP A 212 -4.65 -0.79 10.56
N TYR A 213 -5.15 0.43 10.66
CA TYR A 213 -5.46 1.26 9.49
C TYR A 213 -4.25 1.58 8.64
N GLN A 214 -3.07 1.80 9.23
CA GLN A 214 -1.84 1.99 8.46
C GLN A 214 -1.60 0.82 7.49
N ASN A 215 -1.86 -0.42 7.90
CA ASN A 215 -1.59 -1.59 7.05
C ASN A 215 -2.50 -1.59 5.83
N SER A 216 -3.81 -1.38 6.00
CA SER A 216 -4.77 -1.36 4.89
C SER A 216 -4.62 -0.13 3.99
N LEU A 217 -4.42 1.05 4.59
CA LEU A 217 -4.36 2.31 3.85
C LEU A 217 -3.06 2.51 3.10
N THR A 218 -1.96 1.86 3.50
CA THR A 218 -0.70 1.91 2.75
C THR A 218 -0.91 1.48 1.30
N TRP A 219 -1.65 0.40 1.06
CA TRP A 219 -1.95 -0.10 -0.29
C TRP A 219 -2.81 0.89 -1.09
N SER A 220 -3.81 1.48 -0.44
CA SER A 220 -4.70 2.49 -1.05
C SER A 220 -3.95 3.77 -1.40
N MET A 221 -3.10 4.26 -0.50
CA MET A 221 -2.27 5.44 -0.73
C MET A 221 -1.31 5.18 -1.89
N MET A 222 -0.63 4.03 -1.90
CA MET A 222 0.31 3.68 -2.96
C MET A 222 -0.37 3.63 -4.34
N SER A 223 -1.57 3.05 -4.46
CA SER A 223 -2.27 3.00 -5.74
C SER A 223 -2.67 4.38 -6.27
N LYS A 224 -2.90 5.38 -5.40
CA LYS A 224 -3.20 6.77 -5.82
C LYS A 224 -2.01 7.50 -6.45
N TRP A 225 -0.78 7.12 -6.10
CA TRP A 225 0.44 7.79 -6.57
C TRP A 225 1.12 7.08 -7.74
N LEU A 226 0.76 5.82 -7.97
CA LEU A 226 1.37 4.94 -8.96
C LEU A 226 0.56 4.90 -10.25
N GLU A 227 1.23 4.51 -11.33
CA GLU A 227 0.55 4.20 -12.59
C GLU A 227 0.09 2.74 -12.59
N PRO A 228 -0.98 2.38 -13.35
CA PRO A 228 -1.53 1.02 -13.35
C PRO A 228 -0.53 -0.08 -13.71
N ASN A 229 0.48 0.24 -14.53
CA ASN A 229 1.53 -0.70 -14.92
C ASN A 229 2.56 -0.98 -13.81
N GLU A 230 2.55 -0.22 -12.71
CA GLU A 230 3.52 -0.33 -11.62
C GLU A 230 2.97 -1.01 -10.36
N TYR A 231 1.64 -1.19 -10.24
CA TYR A 231 1.00 -1.71 -9.04
C TYR A 231 1.59 -3.05 -8.60
N THR A 232 1.71 -4.01 -9.51
CA THR A 232 2.21 -5.35 -9.20
C THR A 232 3.64 -5.32 -8.67
N ILE A 233 4.49 -4.45 -9.23
CA ILE A 233 5.90 -4.33 -8.82
C ILE A 233 5.99 -3.76 -7.41
N VAL A 234 5.27 -2.66 -7.15
CA VAL A 234 5.30 -2.02 -5.83
C VAL A 234 4.64 -2.88 -4.77
N PHE A 235 3.52 -3.52 -5.09
CA PHE A 235 2.84 -4.37 -4.14
C PHE A 235 3.68 -5.59 -3.76
N THR A 236 4.39 -6.18 -4.73
CA THR A 236 5.37 -7.23 -4.45
C THR A 236 6.50 -6.71 -3.54
N LEU A 237 7.01 -5.50 -3.80
CA LEU A 237 8.05 -4.88 -2.97
C LEU A 237 7.59 -4.67 -1.53
N ILE A 238 6.39 -4.14 -1.31
CA ILE A 238 5.81 -3.92 0.02
C ILE A 238 5.68 -5.25 0.76
N THR A 239 5.21 -6.31 0.10
CA THR A 239 5.11 -7.66 0.69
C THR A 239 6.48 -8.22 1.06
N ILE A 240 7.50 -8.05 0.21
CA ILE A 240 8.87 -8.49 0.51
C ILE A 240 9.40 -7.75 1.75
N ILE A 241 9.23 -6.44 1.79
CA ILE A 241 9.66 -5.60 2.92
C ILE A 241 8.95 -6.03 4.20
N TYR A 242 7.62 -6.18 4.17
CA TYR A 242 6.85 -6.66 5.32
C TYR A 242 7.35 -8.01 5.82
N THR A 243 7.61 -8.94 4.90
CA THR A 243 8.09 -10.29 5.24
C THR A 243 9.47 -10.24 5.91
N ILE A 244 10.39 -9.43 5.37
CA ILE A 244 11.72 -9.24 5.94
C ILE A 244 11.61 -8.60 7.34
N CYS A 245 10.83 -7.53 7.48
CA CYS A 245 10.59 -6.85 8.76
C CYS A 245 9.98 -7.79 9.80
N SER A 246 9.03 -8.64 9.38
CA SER A 246 8.38 -9.61 10.27
C SER A 246 9.35 -10.68 10.76
N ILE A 247 10.12 -11.32 9.87
CA ILE A 247 11.06 -12.40 10.23
C ILE A 247 12.22 -11.87 11.08
N LEU A 248 12.89 -10.81 10.60
CA LEU A 248 14.03 -10.22 11.29
C LEU A 248 13.59 -9.53 12.57
N GLY A 249 12.47 -8.79 12.52
CA GLY A 249 11.90 -8.11 13.67
C GLY A 249 11.51 -9.09 14.76
N ASN A 250 10.80 -10.18 14.43
CA ASN A 250 10.41 -11.17 15.43
C ASN A 250 11.63 -11.79 16.11
N SER A 251 12.67 -12.14 15.35
CA SER A 251 13.91 -12.70 15.91
C SER A 251 14.63 -11.68 16.81
N PHE A 252 14.76 -10.43 16.33
CA PHE A 252 15.44 -9.35 17.02
C PHE A 252 14.74 -8.94 18.32
N PHE A 253 13.43 -8.74 18.27
CA PHE A 253 12.65 -8.32 19.44
C PHE A 253 12.49 -9.43 20.47
N ASN A 254 12.38 -10.71 20.06
CA ASN A 254 12.45 -11.82 21.00
C ASN A 254 13.81 -11.89 21.71
N TRP A 255 14.91 -11.65 20.99
CA TRP A 255 16.24 -11.60 21.59
C TRP A 255 16.39 -10.45 22.59
N ILE A 256 15.91 -9.25 22.25
CA ILE A 256 15.90 -8.10 23.19
C ILE A 256 15.04 -8.44 24.42
N TYR A 257 13.86 -9.02 24.23
CA TYR A 257 12.98 -9.41 25.33
C TYR A 257 13.67 -10.39 26.26
N ALA A 258 14.31 -11.43 25.73
CA ALA A 258 15.04 -12.42 26.54
C ALA A 258 16.14 -11.78 27.42
N LEU A 259 16.79 -10.72 26.94
CA LEU A 259 17.80 -9.97 27.71
C LEU A 259 17.20 -9.02 28.74
N THR A 260 15.99 -8.51 28.52
CA THR A 260 15.44 -7.36 29.25
C THR A 260 14.29 -7.73 30.18
N VAL A 261 13.64 -8.88 29.99
CA VAL A 261 12.42 -9.29 30.72
C VAL A 261 12.60 -9.26 32.24
N VAL A 262 13.77 -9.67 32.76
CA VAL A 262 14.04 -9.72 34.20
C VAL A 262 14.21 -8.32 34.80
N ALA A 263 14.86 -7.41 34.08
CA ALA A 263 15.18 -6.08 34.59
C ALA A 263 14.04 -5.07 34.33
N LEU A 264 13.47 -5.11 33.13
CA LEU A 264 12.53 -4.12 32.61
C LEU A 264 11.46 -4.80 31.72
N PRO A 265 10.50 -5.54 32.30
CA PRO A 265 9.49 -6.29 31.52
C PRO A 265 8.61 -5.41 30.63
N LYS A 266 8.52 -4.11 30.94
CA LYS A 266 7.70 -3.13 30.21
C LYS A 266 8.45 -2.43 29.07
N LEU A 267 9.76 -2.61 28.97
CA LEU A 267 10.61 -1.89 28.03
C LEU A 267 10.14 -2.07 26.59
N MET A 268 9.69 -3.27 26.24
CA MET A 268 9.30 -3.60 24.88
C MET A 268 8.04 -2.85 24.40
N PHE A 269 7.09 -2.59 25.31
CA PHE A 269 5.94 -1.74 25.00
C PHE A 269 6.34 -0.27 24.80
N PHE A 270 7.26 0.24 25.62
CA PHE A 270 7.80 1.59 25.43
C PHE A 270 8.64 1.72 24.17
N LEU A 271 9.41 0.69 23.83
CA LEU A 271 10.19 0.62 22.60
C LEU A 271 9.27 0.63 21.37
N ALA A 272 8.19 -0.16 21.39
CA ALA A 272 7.19 -0.16 20.32
C ALA A 272 6.53 1.22 20.16
N ALA A 273 6.14 1.85 21.27
CA ALA A 273 5.60 3.22 21.25
C ALA A 273 6.60 4.21 20.66
N GLY A 274 7.88 4.15 21.07
CA GLY A 274 8.95 5.00 20.55
C GLY A 274 9.19 4.80 19.05
N LEU A 275 9.21 3.56 18.57
CA LEU A 275 9.33 3.25 17.13
C LEU A 275 8.14 3.77 16.32
N CYS A 276 6.94 3.78 16.91
CA CYS A 276 5.71 4.28 16.28
C CYS A 276 5.66 5.81 16.15
N VAL A 277 6.48 6.56 16.91
CA VAL A 277 6.60 8.02 16.73
C VAL A 277 7.17 8.38 15.35
N ILE A 278 8.07 7.56 14.80
CA ILE A 278 8.68 7.78 13.49
C ILE A 278 7.61 7.79 12.36
N PRO A 279 6.81 6.72 12.16
CA PRO A 279 5.79 6.71 11.12
C PRO A 279 4.66 7.72 11.39
N PHE A 280 4.41 8.11 12.65
CA PHE A 280 3.53 9.23 12.96
C PHE A 280 4.04 10.53 12.33
N ILE A 281 5.30 10.91 12.59
CA ILE A 281 5.90 12.12 12.02
C ILE A 281 5.91 12.06 10.49
N LEU A 282 6.27 10.92 9.90
CA LEU A 282 6.29 10.75 8.45
C LEU A 282 4.90 10.94 7.81
N ASN A 283 3.84 10.38 8.40
CA ASN A 283 2.47 10.56 7.91
C ASN A 283 1.98 12.02 8.10
N ILE A 284 2.35 12.69 9.19
CA ILE A 284 2.04 14.11 9.37
C ILE A 284 2.75 14.98 8.32
N CYS A 285 4.03 14.72 8.04
CA CYS A 285 4.74 15.36 6.95
C CYS A 285 4.03 15.14 5.61
N LEU A 286 3.52 13.93 5.36
CA LEU A 286 2.75 13.60 4.16
C LEU A 286 1.45 14.41 4.07
N VAL A 287 0.73 14.58 5.18
CA VAL A 287 -0.47 15.43 5.25
C VAL A 287 -0.13 16.88 4.91
N ILE A 288 0.96 17.43 5.46
CA ILE A 288 1.37 18.82 5.23
C ILE A 288 1.74 19.04 3.76
N ILE A 289 2.52 18.15 3.16
CA ILE A 289 2.92 18.23 1.75
C ILE A 289 1.69 18.19 0.83
N ASN A 290 0.72 17.31 1.11
CA ASN A 290 -0.48 17.17 0.29
C ASN A 290 -1.47 18.34 0.46
N ARG A 291 -1.48 19.01 1.62
CA ARG A 291 -2.25 20.23 1.83
C ARG A 291 -1.67 21.39 1.02
N GLY A 292 -0.36 21.61 1.07
CA GLY A 292 0.29 22.67 0.28
C GLY A 292 0.04 22.53 -1.23
N LEU A 293 0.04 21.30 -1.75
CA LEU A 293 -0.35 21.01 -3.13
C LEU A 293 -1.77 21.44 -3.50
N SER A 294 -2.72 21.27 -2.57
CA SER A 294 -4.13 21.59 -2.81
C SER A 294 -4.32 23.11 -2.90
N ASP A 295 -3.58 23.86 -2.08
CA ASP A 295 -3.62 25.32 -2.06
C ASP A 295 -3.00 25.91 -3.34
N ASP A 296 -1.87 25.39 -3.80
CA ASP A 296 -1.18 25.82 -5.04
C ASP A 296 -2.00 25.57 -6.31
N ASN A 297 -2.70 24.43 -6.38
CA ASN A 297 -3.61 24.15 -7.49
C ASN A 297 -4.81 25.10 -7.47
N SER A 298 -5.35 25.42 -6.29
CA SER A 298 -6.49 26.33 -6.16
C SER A 298 -6.14 27.76 -6.57
N SER A 299 -4.93 28.24 -6.28
CA SER A 299 -4.44 29.56 -6.66
C SER A 299 -4.13 29.64 -8.16
N SER A 300 -3.58 28.58 -8.75
CA SER A 300 -3.34 28.47 -10.19
C SER A 300 -4.64 28.46 -11.00
N ILE A 301 -5.68 27.73 -10.54
CA ILE A 301 -7.00 27.72 -11.18
C ILE A 301 -7.68 29.09 -11.07
N LYS A 302 -7.61 29.77 -9.92
CA LYS A 302 -8.14 31.13 -9.78
C LYS A 302 -7.45 32.13 -10.71
N THR A 303 -6.13 31.99 -10.89
CA THR A 303 -5.34 32.85 -11.79
C THR A 303 -5.68 32.60 -13.26
N SER A 304 -5.83 31.34 -13.67
CA SER A 304 -6.27 30.96 -15.02
C SER A 304 -7.69 31.46 -15.34
N ASN A 305 -8.62 31.32 -14.39
CA ASN A 305 -9.99 31.81 -14.53
C ASN A 305 -10.06 33.35 -14.58
N SER A 306 -9.17 34.05 -13.87
CA SER A 306 -9.04 35.50 -13.97
C SER A 306 -8.54 35.92 -15.36
N LEU A 307 -7.52 35.24 -15.90
CA LEU A 307 -6.98 35.53 -17.24
C LEU A 307 -7.99 35.25 -18.36
N THR A 308 -8.78 34.17 -18.26
CA THR A 308 -9.88 33.90 -19.20
C THR A 308 -11.04 34.90 -19.07
N THR A 309 -11.23 35.51 -17.89
CA THR A 309 -12.20 36.62 -17.73
C THR A 309 -11.69 37.91 -18.38
N PHE A 310 -10.38 38.19 -18.34
CA PHE A 310 -9.79 39.34 -19.05
C PHE A 310 -9.78 39.18 -20.58
N ILE A 311 -9.73 37.95 -21.10
CA ILE A 311 -9.77 37.69 -22.56
C ILE A 311 -11.21 37.76 -23.13
N ASN A 312 -12.25 37.71 -22.28
CA ASN A 312 -13.65 37.80 -22.69
C ASN A 312 -14.28 39.20 -22.51
N LEU A 313 -13.47 40.26 -22.45
CA LEU A 313 -13.98 41.62 -22.65
C LEU A 313 -14.43 41.76 -24.12
N PRO A 314 -15.66 42.23 -24.39
CA PRO A 314 -16.06 42.53 -25.76
C PRO A 314 -15.15 43.65 -26.27
N LEU A 315 -14.34 43.35 -27.28
CA LEU A 315 -13.73 44.38 -28.09
C LEU A 315 -14.89 45.10 -28.79
N ASP A 316 -15.12 46.33 -28.35
CA ASP A 316 -16.01 47.28 -29.00
C ASP A 316 -15.50 47.51 -30.43
N ASP A 317 -16.39 47.32 -31.41
CA ASP A 317 -16.16 47.51 -32.84
C ASP A 317 -16.03 49.02 -33.11
N SER A 318 -14.96 49.67 -32.68
CA SER A 318 -14.60 51.05 -33.04
C SER A 318 -13.13 51.29 -32.76
N ASP A 319 -12.26 50.94 -33.71
CA ASP A 319 -11.06 51.68 -34.11
C ASP A 319 -10.07 50.73 -34.82
N LEU A 320 -10.42 50.40 -36.06
CA LEU A 320 -9.52 49.77 -37.01
C LEU A 320 -8.83 50.87 -37.82
N ILE A 321 -7.71 51.43 -37.33
CA ILE A 321 -6.82 52.26 -38.15
C ILE A 321 -5.33 51.96 -37.85
N CYS A 322 -4.68 51.47 -38.91
CA CYS A 322 -3.26 51.59 -39.28
C CYS A 322 -2.23 50.49 -38.90
N LEU A 323 -1.74 49.89 -40.01
CA LEU A 323 -0.36 49.49 -40.35
C LEU A 323 0.08 48.09 -39.89
N ASP A 324 -0.01 47.10 -40.78
CA ASP A 324 1.02 46.69 -41.76
C ASP A 324 2.34 46.24 -41.12
N ASN A 325 2.59 44.92 -41.09
CA ASN A 325 3.48 44.28 -42.06
C ASN A 325 3.87 42.84 -41.66
N PHE A 326 4.16 42.07 -42.71
CA PHE A 326 5.01 40.88 -42.77
C PHE A 326 4.35 39.48 -42.63
N THR A 327 3.88 38.98 -43.78
CA THR A 327 4.31 37.74 -44.50
C THR A 327 4.49 36.44 -43.67
N ASP A 328 4.09 35.25 -44.09
CA ASP A 328 3.67 34.76 -45.41
C ASP A 328 3.05 33.35 -45.25
N THR A 329 2.03 33.09 -46.07
CA THR A 329 1.69 31.81 -46.74
C THR A 329 1.50 30.51 -45.93
N VAL A 330 0.29 29.94 -45.99
CA VAL A 330 -0.05 28.74 -46.81
C VAL A 330 -1.58 28.64 -46.89
N GLU A 331 -2.11 28.61 -48.11
CA GLU A 331 -3.53 28.52 -48.46
C GLU A 331 -4.16 27.13 -48.18
N PRO A 332 -5.51 27.04 -48.17
CA PRO A 332 -6.28 25.86 -47.80
C PRO A 332 -6.78 25.04 -49.00
N GLN A 333 -7.01 23.74 -48.77
CA GLN A 333 -8.00 22.94 -49.49
C GLN A 333 -8.90 22.32 -48.42
N GLY A 334 -10.22 22.34 -48.43
CA GLY A 334 -11.21 22.58 -49.47
C GLY A 334 -12.37 21.63 -49.16
N ASN A 335 -13.60 22.14 -49.13
CA ASN A 335 -14.91 21.48 -49.39
C ASN A 335 -15.13 20.05 -48.83
N SER A 336 -16.23 19.70 -48.15
CA SER A 336 -17.62 20.07 -48.39
C SER A 336 -18.52 19.29 -47.42
N SER A 337 -19.60 19.93 -46.98
CA SER A 337 -20.97 19.41 -46.83
C SER A 337 -21.21 18.01 -46.21
N LEU A 338 -22.00 17.94 -45.13
CA LEU A 338 -23.41 17.50 -45.19
C LEU A 338 -24.08 17.46 -43.79
N SER A 339 -25.26 18.08 -43.71
CA SER A 339 -26.52 17.54 -43.15
C SER A 339 -26.55 17.01 -41.70
N ARG A 340 -27.19 17.73 -40.76
CA ARG A 340 -28.64 17.68 -40.42
C ARG A 340 -29.06 16.39 -39.68
N ASN A 341 -29.33 16.48 -38.38
CA ASN A 341 -30.69 16.32 -37.85
C ASN A 341 -30.74 16.49 -36.32
N ASP A 342 -31.80 17.18 -35.92
CA ASP A 342 -32.35 17.30 -34.58
C ASP A 342 -32.63 15.93 -33.93
N GLN A 343 -32.46 15.84 -32.61
CA GLN A 343 -33.53 15.34 -31.76
C GLN A 343 -33.35 15.77 -30.29
N THR A 344 -34.27 16.61 -29.87
CA THR A 344 -34.70 16.90 -28.49
C THR A 344 -35.28 15.66 -27.82
N THR A 345 -34.94 15.43 -26.55
CA THR A 345 -35.74 14.86 -25.42
C THR A 345 -34.74 14.59 -24.28
N SER A 346 -34.61 15.44 -23.27
CA SER A 346 -35.43 15.56 -22.06
C SER A 346 -35.55 14.26 -21.24
N ILE A 347 -35.01 14.32 -20.01
CA ILE A 347 -35.56 13.78 -18.75
C ILE A 347 -34.90 12.49 -18.18
N ASP A 348 -34.43 12.67 -16.93
CA ASP A 348 -34.20 11.74 -15.80
C ASP A 348 -32.89 10.92 -15.65
N ASP A 349 -32.00 11.47 -14.82
CA ASP A 349 -31.27 10.79 -13.71
C ASP A 349 -32.27 10.36 -12.59
N PRO A 350 -31.91 9.60 -11.52
CA PRO A 350 -30.70 8.82 -11.21
C PRO A 350 -30.98 7.45 -10.52
N MET A 351 -29.91 6.67 -10.26
CA MET A 351 -29.63 5.78 -9.07
C MET A 351 -28.84 4.53 -9.51
N ILE A 352 -27.58 4.34 -9.08
CA ILE A 352 -27.14 3.81 -7.78
C ILE A 352 -27.69 2.40 -7.50
N PHE A 353 -26.85 1.39 -7.68
CA PHE A 353 -26.42 0.43 -6.64
C PHE A 353 -25.05 -0.15 -6.99
#